data_AF-A0A928HDV2-F1
#
_entry.id   AF-A0A928HDV2-F1
#
_cell.length_a   1.000
_cell.length_b   1.000
_cell.length_c   1.000
_cell.angle_alpha   90.00
_cell.angle_beta   90.00
_cell.angle_gamma   90.00
#
_symmetry.space_group_name_H-M   'P 1'
#
loop_
_entity.id
_entity.type
_entity.pdbx_description
1 polymer ?
#
loop_
_entity_poly.entity_id
_entity_poly.type
_entity_poly.pdbx_seq_one_letter_code
_entity_poly.pdbx_strand_id
1 'polypeptide(L)'
;MICPCWGGILGERCVLNELGQEVRAVLEELPRRYPALELGEYVIMPNHVHMILGVRGQPGNRAQHLGFYVGRFKGATAFLYGRMKREGRVPDIGEHLWLRDYWEDLVSSEQELRNYERYIRNNPRNWTRDRWGAVTQYALGEVELLNAPKRAFVASQEYDAAGLVPRRIELSQSGTPVPLPPDTALISTFASRQERAVLHRALARKQRIIHVCPQGIPRVEELSAGQRLALEEKRLLFISPQPHGSGLNKKVAAWCNEYVLRQAAEIWVGGISPNGMLAMMLRGLSDS
;
A
#
# COMPACT_ATOMS: atom_id res chain seq x y z
N MET A 1 4.12 11.47 -4.95
CA MET A 1 3.82 10.39 -3.97
C MET A 1 2.55 10.83 -3.27
N ILE A 2 1.45 10.06 -3.29
CA ILE A 2 0.20 10.55 -2.65
C ILE A 2 0.31 10.26 -1.15
N CYS A 3 0.68 11.29 -0.39
CA CYS A 3 0.74 11.26 1.07
C CYS A 3 -0.68 11.10 1.63
N PRO A 4 -0.92 10.24 2.65
CA PRO A 4 -2.21 10.22 3.34
C PRO A 4 -2.43 11.58 4.01
N CYS A 5 -3.32 12.39 3.46
CA CYS A 5 -3.54 13.78 3.85
C CYS A 5 -4.93 14.03 4.45
N TRP A 6 -5.88 13.10 4.28
CA TRP A 6 -7.28 13.28 4.71
C TRP A 6 -7.68 12.45 5.93
N GLY A 7 -6.76 11.68 6.52
CA GLY A 7 -7.06 10.85 7.69
C GLY A 7 -6.21 9.60 7.77
N GLY A 8 -6.67 8.64 8.57
CA GLY A 8 -6.04 7.33 8.76
C GLY A 8 -7.09 6.21 8.81
N ILE A 9 -6.64 4.96 8.64
CA ILE A 9 -7.50 3.80 8.84
C ILE A 9 -7.34 3.27 10.25
N LEU A 10 -8.45 3.16 10.98
CA LEU A 10 -8.51 2.56 12.30
C LEU A 10 -9.45 1.35 12.24
N GLY A 11 -8.87 0.15 12.32
CA GLY A 11 -9.58 -1.11 12.08
C GLY A 11 -10.16 -1.16 10.67
N GLU A 12 -11.49 -1.19 10.58
CA GLU A 12 -12.25 -1.32 9.33
C GLU A 12 -12.81 0.02 8.81
N ARG A 13 -12.41 1.15 9.41
CA ARG A 13 -13.00 2.47 9.12
C ARG A 13 -11.93 3.47 8.75
N CYS A 14 -12.28 4.39 7.87
CA CYS A 14 -11.49 5.60 7.63
C CYS A 14 -11.92 6.68 8.62
N VAL A 15 -10.97 7.11 9.47
CA VAL A 15 -11.13 8.22 10.39
C VAL A 15 -10.52 9.45 9.73
N LEU A 16 -11.37 10.43 9.41
CA LEU A 16 -10.94 11.64 8.74
C LEU A 16 -10.31 12.62 9.72
N ASN A 17 -9.19 13.22 9.32
CA ASN A 17 -8.63 14.38 10.00
C ASN A 17 -9.41 15.65 9.62
N GLU A 18 -8.99 16.79 10.14
CA GLU A 18 -9.64 18.08 9.87
C GLU A 18 -9.77 18.39 8.36
N LEU A 19 -8.70 18.19 7.59
CA LEU A 19 -8.74 18.40 6.13
C LEU A 19 -9.72 17.43 5.44
N GLY A 20 -9.73 16.16 5.84
CA GLY A 20 -10.67 15.18 5.29
C GLY A 20 -12.12 15.53 5.58
N GLN A 21 -12.41 16.10 6.75
CA GLN A 21 -13.75 16.58 7.11
C GLN A 21 -14.16 17.77 6.24
N GLU A 22 -13.25 18.72 5.98
CA GLU A 22 -13.50 19.83 5.05
C GLU A 22 -13.71 19.35 3.61
N VAL A 23 -12.92 18.37 3.15
CA VAL A 23 -13.10 17.72 1.83
C VAL A 23 -14.47 17.05 1.74
N ARG A 24 -14.90 16.36 2.80
CA ARG A 24 -16.24 15.77 2.91
C ARG A 24 -17.33 16.83 2.78
N ALA A 25 -17.21 17.92 3.54
CA ALA A 25 -18.19 18.99 3.51
C ALA A 25 -18.33 19.61 2.11
N VAL A 26 -17.20 19.82 1.41
CA VAL A 26 -17.24 20.31 0.02
C VAL A 26 -17.93 19.30 -0.91
N LEU A 27 -17.65 18.01 -0.78
CA LEU A 27 -18.25 16.96 -1.60
C LEU A 27 -19.78 16.91 -1.41
N GLU A 28 -20.22 16.90 -0.15
CA GLU A 28 -21.65 16.84 0.23
C GLU A 28 -22.42 18.12 -0.14
N GLU A 29 -21.72 19.25 -0.32
CA GLU A 29 -22.32 20.51 -0.76
C GLU A 29 -22.50 20.61 -2.28
N LEU A 30 -21.80 19.78 -3.08
CA LEU A 30 -21.87 19.86 -4.54
C LEU A 30 -23.30 19.73 -5.08
N PRO A 31 -24.15 18.77 -4.66
CA PRO A 31 -25.52 18.65 -5.16
C PRO A 31 -26.41 19.84 -4.79
N ARG A 32 -26.14 20.50 -3.65
CA ARG A 32 -26.87 21.73 -3.26
C ARG A 32 -26.54 22.89 -4.19
N ARG A 33 -25.27 23.00 -4.58
CA ARG A 33 -24.78 24.05 -5.48
C ARG A 33 -25.13 23.77 -6.95
N TYR A 34 -25.26 22.50 -7.32
CA TYR A 34 -25.51 22.06 -8.68
C TYR A 34 -26.69 21.08 -8.68
N PRO A 35 -27.95 21.56 -8.80
CA PRO A 35 -29.14 20.71 -8.72
C PRO A 35 -29.25 19.61 -9.79
N ALA A 36 -28.48 19.73 -10.87
CA ALA A 36 -28.37 18.71 -11.91
C ALA A 36 -27.40 17.58 -11.55
N LEU A 37 -26.60 17.73 -10.50
CA LEU A 37 -25.64 16.74 -10.02
C LEU A 37 -26.26 15.95 -8.87
N GLU A 38 -26.16 14.64 -8.97
CA GLU A 38 -26.48 13.70 -7.91
C GLU A 38 -25.19 13.10 -7.37
N LEU A 39 -25.07 13.05 -6.05
CA LEU A 39 -24.01 12.33 -5.36
C LEU A 39 -24.57 11.00 -4.88
N GLY A 40 -24.06 9.91 -5.43
CA GLY A 40 -24.34 8.54 -4.99
C GLY A 40 -23.41 8.12 -3.84
N GLU A 41 -23.16 6.82 -3.70
CA GLU A 41 -22.21 6.31 -2.70
C GLU A 41 -20.81 6.91 -2.94
N TYR A 42 -20.15 7.35 -1.87
CA TYR A 42 -18.78 7.84 -1.89
C TYR A 42 -18.02 7.42 -0.63
N VAL A 43 -16.70 7.44 -0.73
CA VAL A 43 -15.80 7.25 0.41
C VAL A 43 -14.56 8.12 0.25
N ILE A 44 -14.20 8.82 1.32
CA ILE A 44 -12.94 9.57 1.40
C ILE A 44 -11.96 8.70 2.15
N MET A 45 -10.90 8.33 1.44
CA MET A 45 -9.78 7.54 1.95
C MET A 45 -8.61 8.46 2.26
N PRO A 46 -7.61 8.03 3.05
CA PRO A 46 -6.50 8.90 3.41
C PRO A 46 -5.80 9.59 2.22
N ASN A 47 -5.77 8.95 1.05
CA ASN A 47 -5.03 9.44 -0.13
C ASN A 47 -5.87 9.52 -1.43
N HIS A 48 -7.14 9.12 -1.43
CA HIS A 48 -7.99 9.17 -2.63
C HIS A 48 -9.46 9.26 -2.23
N VAL A 49 -10.33 9.54 -3.20
CA VAL A 49 -11.78 9.57 -3.01
C VAL A 49 -12.42 8.74 -4.11
N HIS A 50 -13.33 7.84 -3.74
CA HIS A 50 -14.26 7.24 -4.68
C HIS A 50 -15.62 7.91 -4.51
N MET A 51 -16.30 8.18 -5.62
CA MET A 51 -17.64 8.75 -5.60
C MET A 51 -18.39 8.32 -6.87
N ILE A 52 -19.68 8.04 -6.73
CA ILE A 52 -20.58 7.89 -7.86
C ILE A 52 -21.27 9.24 -8.09
N LEU A 53 -21.23 9.73 -9.33
CA LEU A 53 -21.89 10.96 -9.72
C LEU A 53 -22.92 10.68 -10.81
N GLY A 54 -24.15 11.14 -10.60
CA GLY A 54 -25.20 11.18 -11.61
C GLY A 54 -25.36 12.59 -12.14
N VAL A 55 -25.50 12.78 -13.45
CA VAL A 55 -25.80 14.10 -14.03
C VAL A 55 -27.14 14.02 -14.72
N ARG A 56 -28.15 14.70 -14.15
CA ARG A 56 -29.51 14.77 -14.67
C ARG A 56 -29.63 15.86 -15.73
N GLY A 57 -30.30 15.53 -16.83
CA GLY A 57 -30.66 16.47 -17.90
C GLY A 57 -30.10 16.08 -19.26
N GLN A 58 -30.74 16.59 -20.32
CA GLN A 58 -30.24 16.41 -21.69
C GLN A 58 -28.92 17.19 -21.88
N PRO A 59 -27.96 16.67 -22.67
CA PRO A 59 -26.75 17.41 -23.04
C PRO A 59 -27.13 18.60 -23.93
N GLY A 60 -27.55 19.69 -23.29
CA GLY A 60 -27.52 21.00 -23.93
C GLY A 60 -26.08 21.43 -24.12
N ASN A 61 -25.85 22.41 -25.00
CA ASN A 61 -24.53 22.95 -25.39
C ASN A 61 -23.76 23.68 -24.26
N ARG A 62 -24.02 23.35 -22.99
CA ARG A 62 -23.39 23.92 -21.80
C ARG A 62 -22.35 22.96 -21.24
N ALA A 63 -21.18 23.50 -20.95
CA ALA A 63 -19.95 22.83 -20.51
C ALA A 63 -20.00 22.13 -19.12
N GLN A 64 -21.16 21.63 -18.67
CA GLN A 64 -21.36 21.03 -17.35
C GLN A 64 -21.37 19.49 -17.41
N HIS A 65 -20.35 18.92 -18.04
CA HIS A 65 -20.09 17.48 -18.04
C HIS A 65 -19.35 17.06 -16.75
N LEU A 66 -19.14 15.75 -16.55
CA LEU A 66 -18.48 15.20 -15.35
C LEU A 66 -17.20 15.96 -14.96
N GLY A 67 -16.32 16.23 -15.93
CA GLY A 67 -15.06 16.96 -15.69
C GLY A 67 -15.24 18.38 -15.14
N PHE A 68 -16.35 19.06 -15.45
CA PHE A 68 -16.67 20.36 -14.84
C PHE A 68 -16.89 20.23 -13.34
N TYR A 69 -17.70 19.28 -12.91
CA TYR A 69 -18.00 19.06 -11.49
C TYR A 69 -16.77 18.58 -10.71
N VAL A 70 -16.02 17.64 -11.27
CA VAL A 70 -14.75 17.16 -10.68
C VAL A 70 -13.74 18.32 -10.58
N GLY A 71 -13.64 19.17 -11.59
CA GLY A 71 -12.78 20.36 -11.56
C GLY A 71 -13.17 21.35 -10.46
N ARG A 72 -14.48 21.59 -10.25
CA ARG A 72 -14.97 22.46 -9.16
C ARG A 72 -14.66 21.87 -7.78
N PHE A 73 -14.84 20.57 -7.61
CA PHE A 73 -14.51 19.85 -6.39
C PHE A 73 -13.00 19.94 -6.08
N LYS A 74 -12.14 19.58 -7.04
CA LYS A 74 -10.68 19.62 -6.88
C LYS A 74 -10.18 21.05 -6.60
N GLY A 75 -10.73 22.05 -7.29
CA GLY A 75 -10.36 23.45 -7.09
C GLY A 75 -10.74 23.99 -5.71
N ALA A 76 -11.97 23.74 -5.26
CA ALA A 76 -12.43 24.20 -3.94
C ALA A 76 -11.62 23.57 -2.79
N THR A 77 -11.37 22.27 -2.86
CA THR A 77 -10.59 21.55 -1.84
C THR A 77 -9.10 21.92 -1.87
N ALA A 78 -8.52 22.17 -3.06
CA ALA A 78 -7.16 22.68 -3.16
C ALA A 78 -7.00 24.08 -2.55
N PHE A 79 -7.99 24.96 -2.74
CA PHE A 79 -8.02 26.28 -2.09
C PHE A 79 -8.08 26.16 -0.56
N LEU A 80 -8.96 25.31 -0.03
CA LEU A 80 -9.06 25.04 1.41
C LEU A 80 -7.73 24.52 1.98
N TYR A 81 -7.11 23.55 1.30
CA TYR A 81 -5.80 23.03 1.68
C TYR A 81 -4.75 24.14 1.74
N GLY A 82 -4.65 24.98 0.70
CA GLY A 82 -3.70 26.09 0.67
C GLY A 82 -3.93 27.14 1.77
N ARG A 83 -5.18 27.34 2.21
CA ARG A 83 -5.50 28.17 3.38
C ARG A 83 -5.04 27.50 4.68
N MET A 84 -5.47 26.27 4.94
CA MET A 84 -5.13 25.54 6.16
C MET A 84 -3.63 25.32 6.32
N LYS A 85 -2.92 25.11 5.20
CA LYS A 85 -1.45 25.01 5.15
C LYS A 85 -0.78 26.30 5.64
N ARG A 86 -1.25 27.47 5.18
CA ARG A 86 -0.73 28.78 5.64
C ARG A 86 -1.04 29.06 7.11
N GLU A 87 -2.15 28.52 7.61
CA GLU A 87 -2.55 28.59 9.02
C GLU A 87 -1.81 27.59 9.92
N GLY A 88 -0.97 26.71 9.35
CA GLY A 88 -0.23 25.69 10.10
C GLY A 88 -1.09 24.54 10.66
N ARG A 89 -2.34 24.40 10.19
CA ARG A 89 -3.31 23.40 10.67
C ARG A 89 -3.13 22.02 10.03
N VAL A 90 -2.51 21.98 8.85
CA VAL A 90 -2.28 20.75 8.08
C VAL A 90 -0.83 20.70 7.61
N PRO A 91 -0.25 19.49 7.46
CA PRO A 91 1.11 19.35 6.97
C PRO A 91 1.25 19.82 5.52
N ASP A 92 2.44 20.32 5.19
CA ASP A 92 2.83 20.56 3.80
C ASP A 92 3.11 19.23 3.11
N ILE A 93 2.25 18.85 2.15
CA ILE A 93 2.36 17.61 1.37
C ILE A 93 2.89 17.86 -0.05
N GLY A 94 3.30 19.10 -0.35
CA GLY A 94 3.79 19.54 -1.65
C GLY A 94 2.90 20.59 -2.32
N GLU A 95 3.13 20.77 -3.62
CA GLU A 95 2.49 21.85 -4.41
C GLU A 95 1.01 21.58 -4.75
N HIS A 96 0.58 20.32 -4.80
CA HIS A 96 -0.74 19.96 -5.31
C HIS A 96 -1.43 18.91 -4.42
N LEU A 97 -2.68 19.21 -4.05
CA LEU A 97 -3.55 18.29 -3.30
C LEU A 97 -4.03 17.10 -4.17
N TRP A 98 -4.29 17.34 -5.46
CA TRP A 98 -4.84 16.35 -6.38
C TRP A 98 -3.86 16.03 -7.51
N LEU A 99 -3.92 14.79 -7.99
CA LEU A 99 -3.37 14.47 -9.31
C LEU A 99 -4.17 15.22 -10.39
N ARG A 100 -3.50 15.52 -11.52
CA ARG A 100 -4.12 16.17 -12.68
C ARG A 100 -5.36 15.41 -13.15
N ASP A 101 -5.17 14.13 -13.44
CA ASP A 101 -6.22 13.25 -13.96
C ASP A 101 -6.97 12.52 -12.84
N TYR A 102 -8.02 11.79 -13.22
CA TYR A 102 -8.80 10.93 -12.34
C TYR A 102 -9.29 9.72 -13.14
N TRP A 103 -9.59 8.62 -12.44
CA TRP A 103 -10.18 7.45 -13.07
C TRP A 103 -11.70 7.61 -13.09
N GLU A 104 -12.31 7.34 -14.23
CA GLU A 104 -13.76 7.39 -14.44
C GLU A 104 -14.20 6.15 -15.20
N ASP A 105 -15.41 5.68 -14.88
CA ASP A 105 -16.08 4.60 -15.60
C ASP A 105 -17.58 4.87 -15.66
N LEU A 106 -18.23 4.46 -16.74
CA LEU A 106 -19.65 4.69 -16.98
C LEU A 106 -20.47 3.52 -16.41
N VAL A 107 -21.33 3.83 -15.45
CA VAL A 107 -22.28 2.84 -14.91
C VAL A 107 -23.47 2.72 -15.86
N SER A 108 -23.61 1.55 -16.50
CA SER A 108 -24.59 1.32 -17.57
C SER A 108 -25.78 0.47 -17.14
N SER A 109 -25.70 -0.18 -15.97
CA SER A 109 -26.78 -1.00 -15.42
C SER A 109 -26.94 -0.87 -13.91
N GLU A 110 -28.12 -1.24 -13.40
CA GLU A 110 -28.40 -1.26 -11.96
C GLU A 110 -27.52 -2.27 -11.21
N GLN A 111 -27.16 -3.38 -11.86
CA GLN A 111 -26.27 -4.37 -11.25
C GLN A 111 -24.84 -3.83 -11.10
N GLU A 112 -24.34 -3.12 -12.10
CA GLU A 112 -23.05 -2.42 -12.02
C GLU A 112 -23.08 -1.36 -10.91
N LEU A 113 -24.17 -0.58 -10.83
CA LEU A 113 -24.35 0.41 -9.77
C LEU A 113 -24.23 -0.24 -8.38
N ARG A 114 -24.98 -1.32 -8.13
CA ARG A 114 -24.91 -2.06 -6.85
C ARG A 114 -23.52 -2.62 -6.56
N ASN A 115 -22.77 -3.01 -7.58
CA ASN A 115 -21.39 -3.49 -7.43
C ASN A 115 -20.46 -2.35 -7.02
N TYR A 116 -20.56 -1.20 -7.67
CA TYR A 116 -19.79 0.00 -7.33
C TYR A 116 -20.11 0.51 -5.93
N GLU A 117 -21.38 0.62 -5.56
CA GLU A 117 -21.78 1.01 -4.20
C GLU A 117 -21.20 0.07 -3.14
N ARG A 118 -21.24 -1.25 -3.39
CA ARG A 118 -20.66 -2.26 -2.49
C ARG A 118 -19.14 -2.12 -2.39
N TYR A 119 -18.46 -1.89 -3.52
CA TYR A 119 -17.03 -1.68 -3.54
C TYR A 119 -16.65 -0.45 -2.72
N ILE A 120 -17.27 0.70 -2.98
CA ILE A 120 -17.02 1.97 -2.31
C ILE A 120 -17.24 1.84 -0.80
N ARG A 121 -18.36 1.25 -0.37
CA ARG A 121 -18.69 1.07 1.05
C ARG A 121 -17.70 0.19 1.80
N ASN A 122 -17.15 -0.82 1.12
CA ASN A 122 -16.19 -1.75 1.71
C ASN A 122 -14.73 -1.32 1.51
N ASN A 123 -14.46 -0.24 0.77
CA ASN A 123 -13.09 0.25 0.52
C ASN A 123 -12.31 0.54 1.81
N PRO A 124 -12.89 1.11 2.88
CA PRO A 124 -12.19 1.25 4.17
C PRO A 124 -11.71 -0.07 4.77
N ARG A 125 -12.55 -1.10 4.71
CA ARG A 125 -12.23 -2.47 5.15
C ARG A 125 -11.17 -3.11 4.27
N ASN A 126 -11.24 -2.80 2.99
CA ASN A 126 -10.32 -3.31 1.98
C ASN A 126 -9.08 -2.42 1.81
N TRP A 127 -8.84 -1.39 2.63
CA TRP A 127 -7.71 -0.46 2.45
C TRP A 127 -6.35 -1.16 2.38
N THR A 128 -6.16 -2.22 3.16
CA THR A 128 -4.95 -3.05 3.14
C THR A 128 -4.84 -3.90 1.86
N ARG A 129 -5.96 -4.15 1.18
CA ARG A 129 -6.09 -4.86 -0.10
C ARG A 129 -6.11 -3.92 -1.32
N ASP A 130 -6.56 -2.67 -1.19
CA ASP A 130 -6.87 -1.80 -2.35
C ASP A 130 -5.65 -1.08 -2.92
N ARG A 131 -4.51 -1.03 -2.21
CA ARG A 131 -3.33 -0.36 -2.79
C ARG A 131 -2.69 -1.20 -3.91
N TRP A 132 -2.76 -2.55 -3.84
CA TRP A 132 -2.18 -3.47 -4.84
C TRP A 132 -2.78 -4.90 -4.86
N GLY A 133 -4.02 -5.12 -4.41
CA GLY A 133 -4.57 -6.44 -4.12
C GLY A 133 -4.13 -6.99 -2.75
N ALA A 134 -4.67 -8.14 -2.32
CA ALA A 134 -4.02 -8.91 -1.25
C ALA A 134 -2.62 -9.30 -1.78
N VAL A 135 -1.55 -9.19 -0.99
CA VAL A 135 -0.21 -9.59 -1.49
C VAL A 135 -0.16 -11.07 -1.92
N THR A 136 -1.15 -11.85 -1.47
CA THR A 136 -1.38 -13.25 -1.79
C THR A 136 -2.22 -13.46 -3.04
N GLN A 137 -2.64 -12.40 -3.75
CA GLN A 137 -3.42 -12.51 -4.99
C GLN A 137 -2.70 -13.41 -5.99
N TYR A 138 -1.38 -13.29 -6.03
CA TYR A 138 -0.50 -14.24 -6.65
C TYR A 138 0.31 -14.91 -5.55
N ALA A 139 0.31 -16.24 -5.53
CA ALA A 139 1.12 -17.05 -4.64
C ALA A 139 1.69 -18.27 -5.38
N LEU A 140 2.91 -18.69 -4.99
CA LEU A 140 3.54 -19.92 -5.46
C LEU A 140 4.29 -20.57 -4.28
N GLY A 141 3.89 -21.77 -3.89
CA GLY A 141 4.48 -22.52 -2.78
C GLY A 141 3.55 -22.70 -1.59
N GLU A 142 4.12 -22.84 -0.39
CA GLU A 142 3.39 -23.24 0.83
C GLU A 142 2.73 -22.03 1.50
N VAL A 143 1.44 -21.82 1.25
CA VAL A 143 0.68 -20.66 1.75
C VAL A 143 0.56 -20.65 3.28
N GLU A 144 0.58 -21.82 3.92
CA GLU A 144 0.50 -21.95 5.38
C GLU A 144 1.67 -21.27 6.11
N LEU A 145 2.78 -20.96 5.42
CA LEU A 145 3.87 -20.18 5.99
C LEU A 145 3.43 -18.77 6.44
N LEU A 146 2.34 -18.24 5.87
CA LEU A 146 1.75 -16.96 6.31
C LEU A 146 1.21 -17.00 7.74
N ASN A 147 0.95 -18.19 8.29
CA ASN A 147 0.46 -18.35 9.65
C ASN A 147 1.60 -18.39 10.69
N ALA A 148 2.83 -18.64 10.25
CA ALA A 148 4.00 -18.67 11.13
C ALA A 148 4.40 -17.25 11.61
N PRO A 149 5.03 -17.12 12.79
CA PRO A 149 5.77 -15.91 13.16
C PRO A 149 6.83 -15.58 12.11
N LYS A 150 7.08 -14.29 11.89
CA LYS A 150 7.94 -13.84 10.80
C LYS A 150 9.11 -13.01 11.32
N ARG A 151 10.30 -13.33 10.84
CA ARG A 151 11.51 -12.52 10.99
C ARG A 151 11.80 -11.82 9.68
N ALA A 152 11.71 -10.49 9.66
CA ALA A 152 12.09 -9.72 8.48
C ALA A 152 13.62 -9.57 8.39
N PHE A 153 14.15 -9.65 7.18
CA PHE A 153 15.46 -9.10 6.85
C PHE A 153 15.33 -8.11 5.68
N VAL A 154 15.77 -6.87 5.88
CA VAL A 154 15.78 -5.83 4.83
C VAL A 154 17.15 -5.16 4.73
N ALA A 155 17.53 -4.74 3.52
CA ALA A 155 18.74 -3.99 3.29
C ALA A 155 18.59 -3.09 2.05
N SER A 156 19.27 -1.94 2.07
CA SER A 156 19.33 -1.03 0.94
C SER A 156 20.14 -1.62 -0.23
N GLN A 157 19.84 -1.23 -1.47
CA GLN A 157 20.38 -1.88 -2.68
C GLN A 157 21.87 -1.58 -2.93
N GLU A 158 22.37 -0.45 -2.44
CA GLU A 158 23.73 0.05 -2.67
C GLU A 158 24.80 -0.65 -1.83
N TYR A 159 24.43 -1.48 -0.86
CA TYR A 159 25.38 -2.19 0.00
C TYR A 159 25.73 -3.57 -0.55
N ASP A 160 27.02 -3.91 -0.48
CA ASP A 160 27.51 -5.23 -0.85
C ASP A 160 27.32 -6.26 0.27
N ALA A 161 27.33 -7.55 -0.09
CA ALA A 161 27.17 -8.66 0.84
C ALA A 161 28.46 -9.03 1.59
N ALA A 162 29.62 -8.57 1.12
CA ALA A 162 30.90 -8.78 1.79
C ALA A 162 30.87 -8.16 3.19
N GLY A 163 31.22 -8.97 4.22
CA GLY A 163 31.23 -8.50 5.61
C GLY A 163 29.86 -8.18 6.21
N LEU A 164 28.75 -8.67 5.62
CA LEU A 164 27.41 -8.48 6.16
C LEU A 164 27.31 -9.01 7.61
N VAL A 165 27.10 -8.09 8.55
CA VAL A 165 26.73 -8.36 9.96
C VAL A 165 25.33 -7.80 10.20
N PRO A 166 24.27 -8.64 10.14
CA PRO A 166 22.90 -8.21 10.41
C PRO A 166 22.76 -7.64 11.82
N ARG A 167 21.98 -6.56 11.96
CA ARG A 167 21.62 -5.98 13.26
C ARG A 167 20.12 -6.08 13.48
N ARG A 168 19.71 -6.47 14.67
CA ARG A 168 18.32 -6.41 15.10
C ARG A 168 17.95 -4.95 15.42
N ILE A 169 16.76 -4.53 15.03
CA ILE A 169 16.20 -3.24 15.45
C ILE A 169 15.21 -3.49 16.60
N GLU A 170 15.30 -2.68 17.64
CA GLU A 170 14.32 -2.63 18.72
C GLU A 170 13.19 -1.70 18.33
N LEU A 171 11.97 -2.24 18.23
CA LEU A 171 10.76 -1.43 18.09
C LEU A 171 10.32 -1.00 19.49
N SER A 172 9.79 0.21 19.63
CA SER A 172 9.50 0.92 20.90
C SER A 172 8.46 0.26 21.82
N GLN A 173 8.08 -0.99 21.58
CA GLN A 173 7.17 -1.71 22.47
C GLN A 173 7.94 -2.25 23.68
N SER A 174 7.66 -1.63 24.83
CA SER A 174 8.21 -1.92 26.14
C SER A 174 7.96 -3.38 26.56
N GLY A 175 8.98 -4.22 26.43
CA GLY A 175 9.01 -5.58 26.97
C GLY A 175 10.30 -6.31 26.61
N THR A 176 10.72 -7.26 27.45
CA THR A 176 11.85 -8.15 27.12
C THR A 176 11.57 -8.91 25.82
N PRO A 177 12.53 -8.96 24.87
CA PRO A 177 12.38 -9.73 23.65
C PRO A 177 12.03 -11.19 23.90
N VAL A 178 10.83 -11.62 23.49
CA VAL A 178 10.47 -13.04 23.52
C VAL A 178 11.19 -13.75 22.37
N PRO A 179 11.92 -14.86 22.62
CA PRO A 179 12.51 -15.65 21.56
C PRO A 179 11.45 -16.15 20.58
N LEU A 180 11.69 -15.94 19.27
CA LEU A 180 10.77 -16.45 18.26
C LEU A 180 10.84 -17.99 18.19
N PRO A 181 9.71 -18.69 17.92
CA PRO A 181 9.66 -20.14 17.80
C PRO A 181 10.61 -20.70 16.72
N PRO A 182 11.05 -21.96 16.83
CA PRO A 182 11.91 -22.60 15.83
C PRO A 182 11.33 -22.64 14.42
N ASP A 183 10.01 -22.54 14.31
CA ASP A 183 9.25 -22.69 13.08
C ASP A 183 8.97 -21.34 12.37
N THR A 184 9.62 -20.26 12.86
CA THR A 184 9.61 -18.90 12.32
C THR A 184 10.04 -18.86 10.86
N ALA A 185 9.29 -18.14 10.04
CA ALA A 185 9.61 -17.89 8.65
C ALA A 185 10.49 -16.64 8.48
N LEU A 186 11.52 -16.73 7.64
CA LEU A 186 12.25 -15.56 7.14
C LEU A 186 11.40 -14.88 6.07
N ILE A 187 11.10 -13.60 6.23
CA ILE A 187 10.37 -12.80 5.22
C ILE A 187 11.24 -11.66 4.69
N SER A 188 11.26 -11.45 3.37
CA SER A 188 12.03 -10.37 2.73
C SER A 188 11.55 -10.14 1.30
N THR A 189 11.96 -9.02 0.70
CA THR A 189 11.83 -8.80 -0.75
C THR A 189 12.97 -9.39 -1.56
N PHE A 190 14.09 -9.74 -0.90
CA PHE A 190 15.28 -10.31 -1.53
C PHE A 190 15.80 -9.53 -2.75
N ALA A 191 15.61 -8.21 -2.76
CA ALA A 191 15.95 -7.35 -3.89
C ALA A 191 17.42 -6.91 -3.88
N SER A 192 17.99 -6.67 -2.71
CA SER A 192 19.39 -6.24 -2.55
C SER A 192 20.39 -7.40 -2.61
N ARG A 193 21.68 -7.09 -2.77
CA ARG A 193 22.76 -8.10 -2.70
C ARG A 193 22.82 -8.75 -1.32
N GLN A 194 22.66 -7.97 -0.26
CA GLN A 194 22.66 -8.46 1.11
C GLN A 194 21.46 -9.37 1.40
N GLU A 195 20.25 -8.99 1.00
CA GLU A 195 19.08 -9.86 1.19
C GLU A 195 19.23 -11.17 0.40
N ARG A 196 19.74 -11.15 -0.84
CA ARG A 196 20.03 -12.37 -1.61
C ARG A 196 21.08 -13.27 -0.95
N ALA A 197 22.09 -12.69 -0.31
CA ALA A 197 23.05 -13.47 0.47
C ALA A 197 22.39 -14.15 1.68
N VAL A 198 21.44 -13.47 2.34
CA VAL A 198 20.64 -14.05 3.42
C VAL A 198 19.71 -15.16 2.88
N LEU A 199 19.06 -14.96 1.73
CA LEU A 199 18.26 -16.00 1.07
C LEU A 199 19.08 -17.27 0.82
N HIS A 200 20.28 -17.12 0.24
CA HIS A 200 21.17 -18.25 -0.05
C HIS A 200 21.53 -19.02 1.24
N ARG A 201 21.86 -18.30 2.31
CA ARG A 201 22.15 -18.90 3.63
C ARG A 201 20.93 -19.58 4.25
N ALA A 202 19.73 -19.03 4.06
CA ALA A 202 18.48 -19.58 4.56
C ALA A 202 18.09 -20.87 3.84
N LEU A 203 18.24 -20.89 2.50
CA LEU A 203 18.04 -22.09 1.68
C LEU A 203 18.99 -23.21 2.10
N ALA A 204 20.27 -22.91 2.27
CA ALA A 204 21.28 -23.90 2.71
C ALA A 204 21.00 -24.47 4.12
N ARG A 205 20.39 -23.67 5.00
CA ARG A 205 19.98 -24.08 6.36
C ARG A 205 18.59 -24.71 6.43
N LYS A 206 17.95 -24.96 5.28
CA LYS A 206 16.58 -25.46 5.19
C LYS A 206 15.56 -24.66 6.01
N GLN A 207 15.72 -23.33 6.08
CA GLN A 207 14.76 -22.47 6.78
C GLN A 207 13.45 -22.32 6.00
N ARG A 208 12.38 -21.95 6.69
CA ARG A 208 11.10 -21.52 6.08
C ARG A 208 11.24 -20.10 5.56
N ILE A 209 10.81 -19.84 4.34
CA ILE A 209 11.07 -18.59 3.62
C ILE A 209 9.79 -18.08 2.95
N ILE A 210 9.51 -16.80 3.15
CA ILE A 210 8.49 -16.04 2.44
C ILE A 210 9.19 -14.96 1.61
N HIS A 211 9.10 -15.07 0.29
CA HIS A 211 9.65 -14.13 -0.67
C HIS A 211 8.53 -13.23 -1.19
N VAL A 212 8.56 -11.95 -0.84
CA VAL A 212 7.63 -10.94 -1.35
C VAL A 212 8.22 -10.36 -2.63
N CYS A 213 7.58 -10.53 -3.78
CA CYS A 213 8.15 -10.23 -5.09
C CYS A 213 7.57 -8.92 -5.69
N PRO A 214 8.26 -7.76 -5.59
CA PRO A 214 7.81 -6.53 -6.23
C PRO A 214 7.64 -6.58 -7.74
N GLN A 215 8.29 -7.54 -8.41
CA GLN A 215 8.36 -7.68 -9.87
C GLN A 215 7.36 -8.70 -10.44
N GLY A 216 6.54 -9.31 -9.59
CA GLY A 216 5.70 -10.45 -9.96
C GLY A 216 6.29 -11.78 -9.51
N ILE A 217 5.45 -12.81 -9.45
CA ILE A 217 5.88 -14.17 -9.10
C ILE A 217 6.80 -14.73 -10.20
N PRO A 218 7.95 -15.33 -9.84
CA PRO A 218 8.82 -16.00 -10.81
C PRO A 218 8.17 -17.26 -11.37
N ARG A 219 8.49 -17.62 -12.61
CA ARG A 219 8.12 -18.94 -13.13
C ARG A 219 9.00 -20.02 -12.51
N VAL A 220 8.51 -21.25 -12.44
CA VAL A 220 9.24 -22.37 -11.80
C VAL A 220 10.58 -22.62 -12.50
N GLU A 221 10.65 -22.38 -13.81
CA GLU A 221 11.85 -22.56 -14.62
C GLU A 221 12.94 -21.50 -14.34
N GLU A 222 12.56 -20.35 -13.77
CA GLU A 222 13.48 -19.26 -13.39
C GLU A 222 14.12 -19.51 -12.02
N LEU A 223 13.66 -20.52 -11.28
CA LEU A 223 14.08 -20.79 -9.92
C LEU A 223 15.42 -21.55 -9.85
N SER A 224 16.28 -21.12 -8.94
CA SER A 224 17.50 -21.85 -8.59
C SER A 224 17.17 -23.26 -8.04
N ALA A 225 18.13 -24.19 -8.13
CA ALA A 225 17.95 -25.54 -7.60
C ALA A 225 17.56 -25.55 -6.12
N GLY A 226 18.17 -24.67 -5.31
CA GLY A 226 17.83 -24.52 -3.89
C GLY A 226 16.40 -24.04 -3.65
N GLN A 227 15.89 -23.13 -4.48
CA GLN A 227 14.50 -22.66 -4.38
C GLN A 227 13.50 -23.73 -4.81
N ARG A 228 13.78 -24.48 -5.88
CA ARG A 228 12.93 -25.61 -6.32
C ARG A 228 12.84 -26.68 -5.24
N LEU A 229 13.98 -27.08 -4.67
CA LEU A 229 14.00 -28.04 -3.56
C LEU A 229 13.23 -27.51 -2.33
N ALA A 230 13.34 -26.20 -2.02
CA ALA A 230 12.59 -25.62 -0.91
C ALA A 230 11.08 -25.55 -1.16
N LEU A 231 10.62 -25.39 -2.41
CA LEU A 231 9.21 -25.51 -2.79
C LEU A 231 8.71 -26.95 -2.61
N GLU A 232 9.47 -27.94 -3.09
CA GLU A 232 9.15 -29.36 -2.95
C GLU A 232 9.06 -29.77 -1.47
N GLU A 233 9.97 -29.27 -0.64
CA GLU A 233 9.97 -29.48 0.81
C GLU A 233 8.93 -28.62 1.57
N LYS A 234 8.08 -27.85 0.88
CA LYS A 234 7.05 -26.98 1.48
C LYS A 234 7.59 -25.92 2.46
N ARG A 235 8.81 -25.44 2.21
CA ARG A 235 9.49 -24.44 3.04
C ARG A 235 9.65 -23.08 2.35
N LEU A 236 9.12 -22.92 1.15
CA LEU A 236 9.20 -21.67 0.40
C LEU A 236 7.82 -21.24 -0.07
N LEU A 237 7.55 -19.94 0.06
CA LEU A 237 6.39 -19.27 -0.47
C LEU A 237 6.83 -18.00 -1.18
N PHE A 238 6.45 -17.85 -2.44
CA PHE A 238 6.49 -16.57 -3.15
C PHE A 238 5.10 -15.94 -3.11
N ILE A 239 5.05 -14.64 -2.82
CA ILE A 239 3.82 -13.84 -2.88
C ILE A 239 4.09 -12.53 -3.62
N SER A 240 3.10 -12.04 -4.36
CA SER A 240 3.21 -10.80 -5.11
C SER A 240 1.86 -10.09 -5.21
N PRO A 241 1.84 -8.76 -5.13
CA PRO A 241 0.65 -7.99 -5.45
C PRO A 241 0.32 -7.93 -6.96
N GLN A 242 1.26 -8.34 -7.81
CA GLN A 242 1.13 -8.23 -9.27
C GLN A 242 1.46 -9.57 -9.97
N PRO A 243 0.90 -9.82 -11.17
CA PRO A 243 1.15 -11.06 -11.89
C PRO A 243 2.61 -11.16 -12.36
N HIS A 244 2.98 -12.35 -12.83
CA HIS A 244 4.27 -12.56 -13.48
C HIS A 244 4.46 -11.62 -14.68
N GLY A 245 5.68 -11.13 -14.89
CA GLY A 245 6.03 -10.31 -16.05
C GLY A 245 5.63 -8.83 -15.96
N SER A 246 5.08 -8.36 -14.84
CA SER A 246 4.70 -6.95 -14.65
C SER A 246 5.89 -5.98 -14.51
N GLY A 247 7.10 -6.49 -14.25
CA GLY A 247 8.32 -5.68 -14.15
C GLY A 247 8.46 -4.91 -12.83
N LEU A 248 9.61 -4.25 -12.63
CA LEU A 248 9.91 -3.55 -11.38
C LEU A 248 9.29 -2.15 -11.35
N ASN A 249 8.38 -1.92 -10.40
CA ASN A 249 7.80 -0.61 -10.13
C ASN A 249 8.24 -0.11 -8.74
N LYS A 250 8.82 1.09 -8.66
CA LYS A 250 9.32 1.67 -7.39
C LYS A 250 8.22 1.79 -6.32
N LYS A 251 6.98 2.06 -6.71
CA LYS A 251 5.85 2.15 -5.76
C LYS A 251 5.45 0.78 -5.22
N VAL A 252 5.48 -0.25 -6.08
CA VAL A 252 5.22 -1.64 -5.68
C VAL A 252 6.35 -2.14 -4.77
N ALA A 253 7.60 -1.85 -5.11
CA ALA A 253 8.75 -2.17 -4.27
C ALA A 253 8.68 -1.50 -2.90
N ALA A 254 8.26 -0.24 -2.83
CA ALA A 254 8.02 0.45 -1.56
C ALA A 254 6.94 -0.26 -0.73
N TRP A 255 5.82 -0.60 -1.36
CA TRP A 255 4.72 -1.26 -0.67
C TRP A 255 5.07 -2.69 -0.22
N CYS A 256 5.79 -3.47 -1.03
CA CYS A 256 6.27 -4.80 -0.63
C CYS A 256 7.22 -4.72 0.57
N ASN A 257 8.11 -3.72 0.62
CA ASN A 257 8.96 -3.49 1.79
C ASN A 257 8.14 -3.12 3.03
N GLU A 258 7.15 -2.23 2.89
CA GLU A 258 6.23 -1.90 3.98
C GLU A 258 5.47 -3.15 4.48
N TYR A 259 4.99 -3.99 3.57
CA TYR A 259 4.33 -5.25 3.90
C TYR A 259 5.27 -6.17 4.69
N VAL A 260 6.49 -6.40 4.21
CA VAL A 260 7.50 -7.23 4.90
C VAL A 260 7.70 -6.76 6.34
N LEU A 261 7.87 -5.45 6.55
CA LEU A 261 8.12 -4.88 7.87
C LEU A 261 6.91 -5.01 8.79
N ARG A 262 5.69 -4.72 8.30
CA ARG A 262 4.46 -4.81 9.09
C ARG A 262 4.08 -6.24 9.50
N GLN A 263 4.46 -7.24 8.71
CA GLN A 263 4.16 -8.64 9.02
C GLN A 263 5.15 -9.25 10.02
N ALA A 264 6.29 -8.60 10.27
CA ALA A 264 7.37 -9.17 11.05
C ALA A 264 7.16 -8.97 12.56
N ALA A 265 7.34 -10.04 13.32
CA ALA A 265 7.45 -9.98 14.77
C ALA A 265 8.86 -9.54 15.21
N GLU A 266 9.86 -9.70 14.34
CA GLU A 266 11.24 -9.27 14.59
C GLU A 266 11.88 -8.76 13.28
N ILE A 267 12.56 -7.61 13.34
CA ILE A 267 13.19 -6.98 12.17
C ILE A 267 14.70 -6.98 12.33
N TRP A 268 15.38 -7.55 11.34
CA TRP A 268 16.82 -7.47 11.17
C TRP A 268 17.15 -6.65 9.93
N VAL A 269 18.24 -5.90 10.00
CA VAL A 269 18.70 -5.06 8.89
C VAL A 269 20.15 -5.33 8.55
N GLY A 270 20.46 -5.17 7.27
CA GLY A 270 21.82 -5.01 6.78
C GLY A 270 22.24 -3.54 6.75
N GLY A 271 22.96 -3.15 5.70
CA GLY A 271 23.25 -1.75 5.41
C GLY A 271 21.98 -1.00 5.02
N ILE A 272 21.75 0.15 5.67
CA ILE A 272 20.58 1.00 5.45
C ILE A 272 21.05 2.42 5.14
N SER A 273 20.59 2.93 4.00
CA SER A 273 20.91 4.28 3.54
C SER A 273 20.19 5.29 4.44
N PRO A 274 20.88 6.24 5.10
CA PRO A 274 20.28 7.08 6.14
C PRO A 274 19.05 7.90 5.70
N ASN A 275 19.00 8.28 4.42
CA ASN A 275 17.92 9.03 3.79
C ASN A 275 17.16 8.22 2.74
N GLY A 276 17.38 6.90 2.71
CA GLY A 276 16.70 5.99 1.81
C GLY A 276 15.30 5.62 2.30
N MET A 277 14.50 5.08 1.39
CA MET A 277 13.12 4.65 1.66
C MET A 277 13.01 3.71 2.88
N LEU A 278 13.90 2.74 3.02
CA LEU A 278 13.88 1.80 4.15
C LEU A 278 14.16 2.51 5.49
N ALA A 279 15.06 3.48 5.54
CA ALA A 279 15.32 4.25 6.76
C ALA A 279 14.08 5.04 7.19
N MET A 280 13.37 5.64 6.24
CA MET A 280 12.12 6.36 6.53
C MET A 280 11.02 5.42 7.06
N MET A 281 10.87 4.23 6.46
CA MET A 281 9.90 3.23 6.91
C MET A 281 10.20 2.72 8.32
N LEU A 282 11.47 2.45 8.62
CA LEU A 282 11.89 1.96 9.93
C LEU A 282 11.67 2.99 11.04
N ARG A 283 11.95 4.27 10.80
CA ARG A 283 11.62 5.35 11.75
C ARG A 283 10.13 5.42 12.05
N GLY A 284 9.29 5.33 11.01
CA GLY A 284 7.84 5.37 11.17
C GLY A 284 7.24 4.20 11.95
N LEU A 285 7.97 3.09 12.13
CA LEU A 285 7.57 1.94 12.97
C LEU A 285 8.01 2.08 14.44
N SER A 286 9.01 2.92 14.70
CA SER A 286 9.48 3.22 16.06
C SER A 286 8.63 4.31 16.74
N ASP A 287 7.98 5.16 15.96
CA ASP A 287 7.15 6.28 16.43
C ASP A 287 5.67 5.88 16.66
N SER A 288 5.31 4.61 16.45
CA SER A 288 3.95 4.05 16.48
C SER A 288 3.74 2.99 17.56
#